data_AF-A0A3P6FD61-F1
#
_entry.id   AF-A0A3P6FD61-F1
#
_cell.length_a   1.000
_cell.length_b   1.000
_cell.length_c   1.000
_cell.angle_alpha   90.00
_cell.angle_beta   90.00
_cell.angle_gamma   90.00
#
_symmetry.space_group_name_H-M   'P 1'
#
loop_
_entity.id
_entity.type
_entity.pdbx_description
1 polymer ?
#
loop_
_entity_poly.entity_id
_entity_poly.type
_entity_poly.pdbx_seq_one_letter_code
_entity_poly.pdbx_strand_id
1 'polypeptide(L)'
;KLHVANLNGNRLSGTIPSSLSEMTTLEVLDLFNNRFSGSIPESLQRLTFLSMFSVANSSLSGRIPSGGQFQTFPDSSYEGNDFFLLQLDSMSSRYTPDERRPSTSETDYSD
;
A
#
# COMPACT_ATOMS: atom_id res chain seq x y z
N LYS A 1 -9.40 19.44 19.86
CA LYS A 1 -9.02 18.09 19.38
C LYS A 1 -9.63 17.92 18.00
N LEU A 2 -8.84 17.50 17.01
CA LEU A 2 -9.33 17.37 15.64
C LEU A 2 -9.75 15.91 15.40
N HIS A 3 -10.91 15.74 14.76
CA HIS A 3 -11.45 14.43 14.37
C HIS A 3 -11.37 14.23 12.84
N VAL A 4 -11.51 15.31 12.07
CA VAL A 4 -11.54 15.26 10.61
C VAL A 4 -10.52 16.25 10.06
N ALA A 5 -9.62 15.76 9.21
CA ALA A 5 -8.74 16.54 8.36
C ALA A 5 -9.04 16.20 6.91
N ASN A 6 -9.86 17.03 6.25
CA ASN A 6 -10.15 16.91 4.82
C ASN A 6 -9.39 18.02 4.08
N LEU A 7 -8.40 17.62 3.29
CA LEU A 7 -7.55 18.50 2.48
C LEU A 7 -7.57 18.06 1.01
N ASN A 8 -8.61 17.35 0.58
CA ASN A 8 -8.66 16.77 -0.74
C ASN A 8 -8.66 17.81 -1.86
N GLY A 9 -8.19 17.43 -3.04
CA GLY A 9 -8.29 18.24 -4.26
C GLY A 9 -7.50 19.55 -4.23
N ASN A 10 -6.41 19.59 -3.46
CA ASN A 10 -5.56 20.77 -3.36
C ASN A 10 -4.25 20.61 -4.14
N ARG A 11 -3.39 21.63 -4.06
CA ARG A 11 -2.04 21.62 -4.63
C ARG A 11 -0.97 21.44 -3.55
N LEU A 12 -1.32 20.80 -2.43
CA LEU A 12 -0.37 20.57 -1.34
C LEU A 12 0.74 19.64 -1.81
N SER A 13 1.97 19.93 -1.42
CA SER A 13 3.17 19.22 -1.89
C SER A 13 4.17 19.00 -0.75
N GLY A 14 5.18 18.17 -1.00
CA GLY A 14 6.16 17.75 -0.01
C GLY A 14 5.79 16.41 0.62
N THR A 15 6.39 16.08 1.75
CA THR A 15 6.11 14.81 2.45
C THR A 15 4.93 14.93 3.40
N ILE A 16 4.28 13.81 3.69
CA ILE A 16 3.29 13.75 4.77
C ILE A 16 4.06 13.90 6.10
N PRO A 17 3.75 14.89 6.94
CA PRO A 17 4.50 15.14 8.17
C PRO A 17 4.18 14.09 9.23
N SER A 18 5.22 13.55 9.88
CA SER A 18 5.10 12.55 10.94
C SER A 18 4.38 13.06 12.18
N SER A 19 4.36 14.38 12.40
CA SER A 19 3.65 15.05 13.49
C SER A 19 2.13 14.86 13.46
N LEU A 20 1.54 14.48 12.31
CA LEU A 20 0.12 14.07 12.26
C LEU A 20 -0.18 12.91 13.21
N SER A 21 0.82 12.09 13.57
CA SER A 21 0.69 11.01 14.54
C SER A 21 0.36 11.47 15.97
N GLU A 22 0.53 12.75 16.28
CA GLU A 22 0.17 13.34 17.58
C GLU A 22 -1.34 13.59 17.69
N MET A 23 -2.05 13.59 16.56
CA MET A 23 -3.49 13.84 16.48
C MET A 23 -4.26 12.57 16.79
N THR A 24 -4.07 12.01 17.99
CA THR A 24 -4.56 10.67 18.35
C THR A 24 -6.08 10.51 18.35
N THR A 25 -6.87 11.59 18.23
CA THR A 25 -8.33 11.54 18.09
C THR A 25 -8.81 11.61 16.64
N LEU A 26 -7.90 11.62 15.67
CA LEU A 26 -8.25 11.75 14.26
C LEU A 26 -8.95 10.48 13.76
N GLU A 27 -10.12 10.68 13.16
CA GLU A 27 -10.98 9.63 12.60
C GLU A 27 -10.94 9.64 11.07
N VAL A 28 -10.75 10.82 10.46
CA VAL A 28 -10.69 10.99 9.00
C VAL A 28 -9.46 11.80 8.61
N LEU A 29 -8.67 11.24 7.70
CA LEU A 29 -7.55 11.92 7.03
C LEU A 29 -7.70 11.74 5.51
N ASP A 30 -8.27 12.74 4.86
CA ASP A 30 -8.45 12.74 3.40
C ASP A 30 -7.46 13.71 2.75
N LEU A 31 -6.44 13.13 2.11
CA LEU A 31 -5.38 13.82 1.37
C LEU A 31 -5.48 13.56 -0.15
N PHE A 32 -6.59 12.97 -0.61
CA PHE A 32 -6.82 12.61 -2.00
C PHE A 32 -6.53 13.76 -2.96
N ASN A 33 -5.94 13.44 -4.12
CA ASN A 33 -5.71 14.37 -5.22
C ASN A 33 -4.91 15.60 -4.79
N ASN A 34 -3.67 15.34 -4.35
CA ASN A 34 -2.67 16.34 -4.00
C ASN A 34 -1.33 15.99 -4.67
N ARG A 35 -0.26 16.71 -4.34
CA ARG A 35 1.09 16.51 -4.89
C ARG A 35 2.06 16.04 -3.80
N PHE A 36 1.57 15.28 -2.82
CA PHE A 36 2.43 14.70 -1.79
C PHE A 36 3.40 13.70 -2.41
N SER A 37 4.62 13.62 -1.86
CA SER A 37 5.70 12.76 -2.33
C SER A 37 6.42 12.08 -1.15
N GLY A 38 7.27 11.10 -1.46
CA GLY A 38 7.94 10.30 -0.43
C GLY A 38 7.01 9.22 0.15
N SER A 39 7.30 8.73 1.34
CA SER A 39 6.53 7.63 1.95
C SER A 39 5.44 8.10 2.92
N ILE A 40 4.48 7.21 3.17
CA ILE A 40 3.56 7.34 4.30
C ILE A 40 4.37 7.10 5.59
N PRO A 41 4.38 8.04 6.55
CA PRO A 41 5.13 7.87 7.79
C PRO A 41 4.59 6.70 8.62
N GLU A 42 5.45 5.78 9.06
CA GLU A 42 5.06 4.68 9.93
C GLU A 42 4.47 5.15 11.27
N SER A 43 4.81 6.37 11.72
CA SER A 43 4.26 6.96 12.94
C SER A 43 2.73 7.10 12.90
N LEU A 44 2.13 7.20 11.71
CA LEU A 44 0.67 7.31 11.56
C LEU A 44 -0.07 6.04 12.03
N GLN A 45 0.63 4.91 12.19
CA GLN A 45 0.04 3.69 12.79
C GLN A 45 -0.50 3.94 14.21
N ARG A 46 -0.04 5.00 14.90
CA ARG A 46 -0.54 5.43 16.22
C ARG A 46 -1.96 5.98 16.20
N LEU A 47 -2.51 6.30 15.04
CA LEU A 47 -3.86 6.86 14.89
C LEU A 47 -4.90 5.74 14.95
N THR A 48 -5.16 5.21 16.14
CA THR A 48 -6.01 4.03 16.35
C THR A 48 -7.49 4.26 16.05
N PHE A 49 -7.95 5.52 16.09
CA PHE A 49 -9.32 5.90 15.74
C PHE A 49 -9.51 6.21 14.25
N LEU A 50 -8.45 6.19 13.43
CA LEU A 50 -8.51 6.53 12.03
C LEU A 50 -9.34 5.47 11.27
N SER A 51 -10.52 5.86 10.82
CA SER A 51 -11.50 4.98 10.16
C SER A 51 -11.62 5.28 8.67
N MET A 52 -11.21 6.47 8.23
CA MET A 52 -11.12 6.84 6.82
C MET A 52 -9.76 7.47 6.53
N PHE A 53 -9.09 6.92 5.54
CA PHE A 53 -7.80 7.40 5.05
C PHE A 53 -7.80 7.36 3.53
N SER A 54 -7.32 8.43 2.90
CA SER A 54 -7.05 8.43 1.46
C SER A 54 -5.84 9.31 1.14
N VAL A 55 -4.94 8.76 0.34
CA VAL A 55 -3.79 9.48 -0.26
C VAL A 55 -3.74 9.25 -1.76
N ALA A 56 -4.82 8.72 -2.33
CA ALA A 56 -4.86 8.37 -3.74
C ALA A 56 -4.65 9.60 -4.64
N ASN A 57 -4.14 9.35 -5.85
CA ASN A 57 -3.74 10.36 -6.81
C ASN A 57 -2.76 11.38 -6.23
N SER A 58 -1.60 10.91 -5.81
CA SER A 58 -0.46 11.72 -5.39
C SER A 58 0.83 11.17 -6.01
N SER A 59 2.01 11.58 -5.54
CA SER A 59 3.31 11.08 -6.00
C SER A 59 4.05 10.34 -4.88
N LEU A 60 3.30 9.64 -4.02
CA LEU A 60 3.85 8.88 -2.92
C LEU A 60 4.51 7.59 -3.42
N SER A 61 5.49 7.12 -2.66
CA SER A 61 6.21 5.88 -2.93
C SER A 61 6.67 5.17 -1.66
N GLY A 62 7.33 4.02 -1.80
CA GLY A 62 7.78 3.24 -0.64
C GLY A 62 6.72 2.23 -0.19
N ARG A 63 6.70 1.89 1.10
CA ARG A 63 5.81 0.82 1.62
C ARG A 63 4.58 1.41 2.31
N ILE A 64 3.44 0.76 2.15
CA ILE A 64 2.25 1.02 2.98
C ILE A 64 2.54 0.51 4.39
N PRO A 65 2.31 1.30 5.44
CA PRO A 65 2.46 0.84 6.82
C PRO A 65 1.62 -0.41 7.08
N SER A 66 2.18 -1.42 7.73
CA SER A 66 1.45 -2.65 8.06
C SER A 66 0.81 -2.63 9.46
N GLY A 67 1.06 -1.62 10.29
CA GLY A 67 0.45 -1.49 11.62
C GLY A 67 -0.79 -0.60 11.66
N GLY A 68 -1.46 -0.59 12.81
CA GLY A 68 -2.66 0.23 13.03
C GLY A 68 -3.81 -0.15 12.11
N GLN A 69 -4.47 0.84 11.52
CA GLN A 69 -5.64 0.65 10.66
C GLN A 69 -5.30 0.53 9.16
N PHE A 70 -4.02 0.62 8.78
CA PHE A 70 -3.61 0.71 7.37
C PHE A 70 -3.93 -0.54 6.54
N GLN A 71 -4.03 -1.72 7.15
CA GLN A 71 -4.47 -2.94 6.45
C GLN A 71 -5.99 -3.02 6.27
N THR A 72 -6.75 -2.13 6.91
CA THR A 72 -8.23 -2.14 6.87
C THR A 72 -8.80 -1.22 5.79
N PHE A 73 -7.98 -0.31 5.25
CA PHE A 73 -8.40 0.62 4.21
C PHE A 73 -8.44 -0.09 2.84
N PRO A 74 -9.39 0.29 1.97
CA PRO A 74 -9.49 -0.30 0.65
C PRO A 74 -8.29 0.09 -0.23
N ASP A 75 -7.98 -0.74 -1.24
CA ASP A 75 -6.90 -0.47 -2.20
C ASP A 75 -7.04 0.91 -2.87
N SER A 76 -8.28 1.37 -3.08
CA SER A 76 -8.59 2.69 -3.65
C SER A 76 -8.05 3.85 -2.83
N SER A 77 -7.78 3.68 -1.53
CA SER A 77 -7.16 4.71 -0.69
C SER A 77 -5.71 5.01 -1.06
N TYR A 78 -5.07 4.12 -1.82
CA TYR A 78 -3.65 4.18 -2.19
C TYR A 78 -3.43 4.32 -3.70
N GLU A 79 -4.47 4.20 -4.52
CA GLU A 79 -4.41 4.20 -5.98
C GLU A 79 -3.71 5.45 -6.54
N GLY A 80 -3.06 5.31 -7.70
CA GLY A 80 -2.39 6.43 -8.37
C GLY A 80 -1.11 6.90 -7.66
N ASN A 81 -0.50 6.05 -6.82
CA ASN A 81 0.82 6.22 -6.22
C ASN A 81 1.73 5.02 -6.55
N ASP A 82 3.02 5.15 -6.27
CA ASP A 82 4.06 4.14 -6.55
C ASP A 82 4.46 3.34 -5.29
N PHE A 83 3.49 2.64 -4.69
CA PHE A 83 3.73 1.85 -3.47
C PHE A 83 4.26 0.45 -3.78
N PHE A 84 5.34 0.07 -3.11
CA PHE A 84 5.75 -1.31 -2.95
C PHE A 84 4.90 -1.95 -1.85
N LEU A 85 3.99 -2.84 -2.23
CA LEU A 85 3.29 -3.67 -1.27
C LEU A 85 4.31 -4.49 -0.48
N LEU A 86 4.17 -4.51 0.86
CA LEU A 86 4.88 -5.49 1.67
C LEU A 86 4.37 -6.88 1.27
N GLN A 87 5.18 -7.58 0.46
CA GLN A 87 5.19 -9.02 0.22
C GLN A 87 3.88 -9.63 -0.35
N LEU A 88 3.86 -9.92 -1.65
CA LEU A 88 3.82 -11.30 -2.17
C LEU A 88 2.87 -12.36 -1.52
N ASP A 89 1.70 -12.01 -0.99
CA ASP A 89 0.70 -13.02 -0.56
C ASP A 89 -0.40 -13.32 -1.61
N SER A 90 -0.26 -12.83 -2.85
CA SER A 90 -1.17 -13.18 -3.96
C SER A 90 -0.54 -14.02 -5.08
N MET A 91 0.72 -14.45 -4.98
CA MET A 91 1.33 -15.36 -5.97
C MET A 91 1.06 -16.86 -5.72
N SER A 92 0.12 -17.25 -4.85
CA SER A 92 -0.12 -18.69 -4.57
C SER A 92 -1.36 -19.31 -5.23
N SER A 93 -2.17 -18.61 -6.04
CA SER A 93 -3.41 -19.22 -6.58
C SER A 93 -3.53 -19.31 -8.11
N ARG A 94 -2.56 -18.82 -8.90
CA ARG A 94 -2.67 -18.88 -10.38
C ARG A 94 -1.41 -19.35 -11.11
N TYR A 95 -0.58 -20.18 -10.49
CA TYR A 95 0.43 -20.93 -11.22
C TYR A 95 0.18 -22.43 -11.02
N THR A 96 -0.68 -23.00 -11.85
CA THR A 96 -0.65 -24.44 -12.14
C THR A 96 0.50 -24.66 -13.12
N PRO A 97 1.58 -25.37 -12.77
CA PRO A 97 2.47 -25.90 -13.79
C PRO A 97 1.63 -26.86 -14.63
N ASP A 98 1.47 -26.57 -15.93
CA ASP A 98 0.83 -27.49 -16.87
C ASP A 98 1.63 -28.81 -16.85
N GLU A 99 1.02 -29.85 -16.28
CA GLU A 99 1.51 -31.22 -16.33
C GLU A 99 1.41 -31.73 -17.78
N ARG A 100 2.48 -31.54 -18.55
CA ARG A 100 2.81 -32.47 -19.63
C ARG A 100 4.03 -33.32 -19.24
N ARG A 101 3.74 -34.47 -18.63
CA ARG A 101 4.64 -35.64 -18.61
C ARG A 101 4.70 -36.26 -20.03
N PRO A 102 5.49 -37.32 -20.27
CA PRO A 102 6.92 -37.31 -20.58
C PRO A 102 7.19 -37.91 -21.98
N SER A 103 8.25 -37.53 -22.67
CA SER A 103 8.79 -38.36 -23.75
C SER A 103 10.04 -39.08 -23.25
N THR A 104 9.82 -40.30 -22.78
CA THR A 104 10.87 -41.32 -22.65
C THR A 104 11.42 -41.65 -24.03
N SER A 105 12.73 -41.51 -24.21
CA SER A 105 13.51 -42.41 -25.05
C SER A 105 14.85 -42.64 -24.34
N GLU A 106 14.87 -43.70 -23.55
CA GLU A 106 16.07 -44.35 -23.03
C GLU A 106 16.89 -44.97 -24.17
N THR A 107 18.21 -45.03 -23.93
CA THR A 107 19.20 -46.03 -24.42
C THR A 107 19.48 -46.08 -25.94
N ASP A 108 20.70 -46.31 -26.44
CA ASP A 108 21.80 -47.11 -25.91
C ASP A 108 23.13 -46.84 -26.65
N TYR A 109 24.23 -47.11 -25.94
CA TYR A 109 25.58 -47.59 -26.32
C TYR A 109 26.25 -47.29 -27.70
N SER A 110 27.48 -46.74 -27.57
CA SER A 110 28.78 -47.22 -28.10
C SER A 110 28.95 -47.66 -29.57
N ASP A 111 29.84 -46.97 -30.29
CA ASP A 111 31.04 -47.53 -30.96
C ASP A 111 32.08 -46.41 -31.18
#